data_AF-A0A2A7UXN1-F1
#
_entry.id   AF-A0A2A7UXN1-F1
#
_cell.length_a   1.000
_cell.length_b   1.000
_cell.length_c   1.000
_cell.angle_alpha   90.00
_cell.angle_beta   90.00
_cell.angle_gamma   90.00
#
_symmetry.space_group_name_H-M   'P 1'
#
loop_
_entity.id
_entity.type
_entity.pdbx_description
1 polymer ?
#
loop_
_entity_poly.entity_id
_entity_poly.type
_entity_poly.pdbx_seq_one_letter_code
_entity_poly.pdbx_strand_id
1 'polypeptide(L)'
;MSLKSIVSRCTVTLVNAARKMQSLQIGLTAGSFKDDVEHLEPYGYTSRPHPGAEGVAVFPGGDRSHGVVVVVADRRFRLKGLKPGEVALYTDEGDKIHFERGRKLTVVTATLTIQATDSVDIQSPELTHNGVNIGSTHGHGGVVKGGDRTGGPI
;
A
#
# COMPACT_ATOMS: atom_id res chain seq x y z
N MET A 1 12.26 -37.00 9.64
CA MET A 1 11.60 -35.70 9.40
C MET A 1 12.02 -35.23 8.00
N SER A 2 11.09 -34.88 7.11
CA SER A 2 11.43 -34.51 5.72
C SER A 2 11.51 -32.99 5.60
N LEU A 3 12.56 -32.46 4.96
CA LEU A 3 12.66 -31.02 4.66
C LEU A 3 11.44 -30.50 3.88
N LYS A 4 10.80 -31.37 3.11
CA LYS A 4 9.61 -31.06 2.29
C LYS A 4 8.39 -30.66 3.13
N SER A 5 8.33 -31.01 4.41
CA SER A 5 7.17 -30.67 5.26
C SER A 5 7.28 -29.30 5.93
N ILE A 6 8.46 -28.65 5.90
CA ILE A 6 8.74 -27.41 6.63
C ILE A 6 8.21 -26.18 5.90
N VAL A 7 8.34 -26.12 4.57
CA VAL A 7 7.93 -24.94 3.79
C VAL A 7 7.01 -25.37 2.67
N SER A 8 5.91 -24.63 2.46
CA SER A 8 4.98 -24.85 1.37
C SER A 8 4.52 -23.53 0.77
N ARG A 9 4.38 -23.50 -0.55
CA ARG A 9 3.51 -22.49 -1.18
C ARG A 9 2.06 -22.78 -0.79
N CYS A 10 1.26 -21.73 -0.68
CA CYS A 10 -0.16 -21.83 -0.38
C CYS A 10 -0.96 -20.77 -1.13
N THR A 11 -2.28 -20.94 -1.15
CA THR A 11 -3.24 -19.96 -1.64
C THR A 11 -4.23 -19.60 -0.54
N VAL A 12 -4.47 -18.32 -0.30
CA VAL A 12 -5.46 -17.86 0.68
C VAL A 12 -6.87 -18.15 0.17
N THR A 13 -7.70 -18.76 1.00
CA THR A 13 -9.13 -18.99 0.70
C THR A 13 -10.04 -18.11 1.54
N LEU A 14 -9.68 -17.87 2.79
CA LEU A 14 -10.42 -17.03 3.73
C LEU A 14 -9.48 -16.30 4.68
N VAL A 15 -9.93 -15.14 5.16
CA VAL A 15 -9.17 -14.27 6.06
C VAL A 15 -10.02 -13.81 7.24
N ASN A 16 -9.55 -14.08 8.45
CA ASN A 16 -10.10 -13.54 9.70
C ASN A 16 -9.18 -12.44 10.25
N ALA A 17 -9.54 -11.19 9.97
CA ALA A 17 -8.79 -10.00 10.40
C ALA A 17 -9.26 -9.41 11.75
N ALA A 18 -10.21 -10.05 12.44
CA ALA A 18 -10.75 -9.55 13.71
C ALA A 18 -9.91 -9.98 14.93
N ARG A 19 -9.00 -10.94 14.76
CA ARG A 19 -8.10 -11.45 15.82
C ARG A 19 -6.90 -10.54 16.00
N LYS A 20 -6.22 -10.64 17.15
CA LYS A 20 -5.00 -9.87 17.45
C LYS A 20 -3.89 -10.08 16.42
N MET A 21 -3.70 -11.34 16.02
CA MET A 21 -2.95 -11.71 14.81
C MET A 21 -3.96 -12.22 13.80
N GLN A 22 -3.89 -11.71 12.58
CA GLN A 22 -4.77 -12.15 11.49
C GLN A 22 -4.57 -13.65 11.24
N SER A 23 -5.65 -14.41 11.07
CA SER A 23 -5.58 -15.82 10.71
C SER A 23 -6.18 -16.11 9.34
N LEU A 24 -5.61 -17.10 8.66
CA LEU A 24 -5.91 -17.46 7.29
C LEU A 24 -6.39 -18.90 7.21
N GLN A 25 -7.38 -19.13 6.36
CA GLN A 25 -7.56 -20.43 5.74
C GLN A 25 -6.71 -20.46 4.47
N ILE A 26 -5.90 -21.51 4.33
CA ILE A 26 -4.99 -21.69 3.21
C ILE A 26 -5.21 -23.04 2.52
N GLY A 27 -5.17 -23.02 1.20
CA GLY A 27 -4.99 -24.20 0.36
C GLY A 27 -3.51 -24.53 0.21
N LEU A 28 -3.16 -25.80 0.33
CA LEU A 28 -1.82 -26.37 0.23
C LEU A 28 -1.76 -27.35 -0.94
N THR A 29 -0.55 -27.80 -1.28
CA THR A 29 -0.34 -28.81 -2.32
C THR A 29 -1.20 -30.06 -2.10
N ALA A 30 -1.63 -30.69 -3.20
CA ALA A 30 -2.52 -31.86 -3.23
C ALA A 30 -3.95 -31.59 -2.71
N GLY A 31 -4.43 -30.35 -2.76
CA GLY A 31 -5.82 -30.00 -2.46
C GLY A 31 -6.16 -30.06 -0.96
N SER A 32 -5.15 -30.10 -0.09
CA SER A 32 -5.36 -30.02 1.35
C SER A 32 -5.60 -28.58 1.78
N PHE A 33 -6.47 -28.39 2.78
CA PHE A 33 -6.75 -27.08 3.36
C PHE A 33 -6.32 -27.07 4.82
N LYS A 34 -5.89 -25.91 5.29
CA LYS A 34 -5.62 -25.68 6.69
C LYS A 34 -6.27 -24.38 7.12
N ASP A 35 -6.99 -24.45 8.22
CA ASP A 35 -7.65 -23.31 8.83
C ASP A 35 -6.84 -22.80 10.02
N ASP A 36 -7.17 -21.57 10.43
CA ASP A 36 -6.61 -20.85 11.56
C ASP A 36 -5.07 -20.76 11.58
N VAL A 37 -4.49 -20.56 10.40
CA VAL A 37 -3.04 -20.38 10.23
C VAL A 37 -2.69 -18.92 10.43
N GLU A 38 -1.81 -18.60 11.37
CA GLU A 38 -1.45 -17.21 11.67
C GLU A 38 -0.72 -16.55 10.48
N HIS A 39 -1.09 -15.31 10.16
CA HIS A 39 -0.39 -14.46 9.19
C HIS A 39 0.51 -13.50 9.96
N LEU A 40 1.81 -13.79 10.00
CA LEU A 40 2.77 -12.94 10.68
C LEU A 40 3.15 -11.77 9.78
N GLU A 41 2.76 -10.57 10.20
CA GLU A 41 2.99 -9.33 9.47
C GLU A 41 4.12 -8.52 10.12
N PRO A 42 4.97 -7.82 9.33
CA PRO A 42 5.94 -6.88 9.88
C PRO A 42 5.25 -5.79 10.71
N TYR A 43 5.82 -5.43 11.86
CA TYR A 43 5.28 -4.35 12.69
C TYR A 43 5.16 -3.04 11.90
N GLY A 44 4.00 -2.37 12.02
CA GLY A 44 3.69 -1.16 11.25
C GLY A 44 3.16 -1.41 9.84
N TYR A 45 3.02 -2.67 9.42
CA TYR A 45 2.38 -3.07 8.16
C TYR A 45 1.28 -4.11 8.44
N THR A 46 0.10 -3.90 7.86
CA THR A 46 -0.96 -4.90 7.85
C THR A 46 -1.70 -4.84 6.52
N SER A 47 -2.11 -6.01 6.04
CA SER A 47 -2.83 -6.17 4.79
C SER A 47 -3.86 -7.29 4.94
N ARG A 48 -5.06 -7.09 4.38
CA ARG A 48 -6.10 -8.12 4.33
C ARG A 48 -6.15 -8.71 2.91
N PRO A 49 -5.42 -9.81 2.64
CA PRO A 49 -5.31 -10.33 1.28
C PRO A 49 -6.66 -10.86 0.76
N HIS A 50 -6.87 -10.74 -0.55
CA HIS A 50 -8.05 -11.32 -1.19
C HIS A 50 -7.94 -12.85 -1.27
N PRO A 51 -9.07 -13.57 -1.31
CA PRO A 51 -9.09 -14.96 -1.75
C PRO A 51 -8.39 -15.12 -3.10
N GLY A 52 -7.57 -16.17 -3.21
CA GLY A 52 -6.70 -16.44 -4.35
C GLY A 52 -5.31 -15.79 -4.26
N ALA A 53 -5.03 -14.95 -3.26
CA ALA A 53 -3.67 -14.48 -3.00
C ALA A 53 -2.73 -15.66 -2.66
N GLU A 54 -1.47 -15.54 -3.02
CA GLU A 54 -0.48 -16.60 -2.86
C GLU A 54 0.42 -16.30 -1.66
N GLY A 55 0.77 -17.32 -0.89
CA GLY A 55 1.63 -17.16 0.27
C GLY A 55 2.70 -18.23 0.40
N VAL A 56 3.54 -18.03 1.42
CA VAL A 56 4.51 -19.02 1.90
C VAL A 56 4.17 -19.39 3.33
N ALA A 57 3.77 -20.63 3.52
CA ALA A 57 3.53 -21.23 4.82
C ALA A 57 4.79 -21.93 5.33
N VAL A 58 5.11 -21.71 6.60
CA VAL A 58 6.19 -22.35 7.35
C VAL A 58 5.58 -23.19 8.46
N PHE A 59 6.11 -24.39 8.65
CA PHE A 59 5.70 -25.37 9.65
C PHE A 59 6.92 -25.69 10.52
N PRO A 60 7.12 -24.98 11.66
CA PRO A 60 8.23 -25.23 12.57
C PRO A 60 8.31 -26.70 12.99
N GLY A 61 9.50 -27.30 12.92
CA GLY A 61 9.68 -28.74 13.19
C GLY A 61 8.96 -29.67 12.20
N GLY A 62 8.42 -29.14 11.10
CA GLY A 62 7.61 -29.89 10.16
C GLY A 62 6.20 -30.23 10.67
N ASP A 63 5.78 -29.68 11.82
CA ASP A 63 4.44 -29.90 12.37
C ASP A 63 3.40 -29.12 11.57
N ARG A 64 2.59 -29.84 10.80
CA ARG A 64 1.52 -29.26 9.98
C ARG A 64 0.31 -28.83 10.81
N SER A 65 0.28 -29.07 12.11
CA SER A 65 -0.73 -28.55 13.02
C SER A 65 -0.51 -27.07 13.32
N HIS A 66 0.75 -26.62 13.36
CA HIS A 66 1.16 -25.30 13.83
C HIS A 66 1.87 -24.50 12.72
N GLY A 67 1.11 -24.14 11.69
CA GLY A 67 1.64 -23.38 10.55
C GLY A 67 1.57 -21.87 10.78
N VAL A 68 2.48 -21.14 10.16
CA VAL A 68 2.45 -19.68 10.04
C VAL A 68 2.68 -19.27 8.59
N VAL A 69 2.00 -18.21 8.13
CA VAL A 69 2.23 -17.60 6.83
C VAL A 69 3.04 -16.33 7.04
N VAL A 70 4.19 -16.23 6.36
CA VAL A 70 5.16 -15.14 6.58
C VAL A 70 5.16 -14.08 5.48
N VAL A 71 4.58 -14.40 4.32
CA VAL A 71 4.39 -13.49 3.19
C VAL A 71 3.13 -13.90 2.46
N VAL A 72 2.30 -12.91 2.13
CA VAL A 72 1.20 -13.06 1.18
C VAL A 72 1.38 -12.01 0.07
N ALA A 73 1.28 -12.45 -1.18
CA ALA A 73 1.38 -11.64 -2.37
C ALA A 73 0.19 -11.90 -3.29
N ASP A 74 -0.30 -10.85 -3.94
CA ASP A 74 -1.33 -10.98 -4.97
C ASP A 74 -0.81 -10.46 -6.31
N ARG A 75 -0.54 -11.38 -7.23
CA ARG A 75 0.00 -11.05 -8.55
C ARG A 75 -1.00 -10.28 -9.43
N ARG A 76 -2.29 -10.30 -9.10
CA ARG A 76 -3.33 -9.55 -9.84
C ARG A 76 -3.12 -8.05 -9.71
N PHE A 77 -2.67 -7.60 -8.54
CA PHE A 77 -2.55 -6.19 -8.16
C PHE A 77 -1.09 -5.73 -8.03
N ARG A 78 -0.11 -6.64 -8.17
CA ARG A 78 1.32 -6.32 -8.08
C ARG A 78 1.71 -5.21 -9.06
N LEU A 79 2.22 -4.10 -8.53
CA LEU A 79 2.82 -3.04 -9.34
C LEU A 79 3.98 -3.59 -10.19
N LYS A 80 3.96 -3.28 -11.49
CA LYS A 80 4.97 -3.66 -12.48
C LYS A 80 5.76 -2.42 -12.92
N GLY A 81 6.95 -2.63 -13.49
CA GLY A 81 7.74 -1.57 -14.12
C GLY A 81 8.50 -0.64 -13.16
N LEU A 82 8.63 -0.99 -11.88
CA LEU A 82 9.50 -0.27 -10.95
C LEU A 82 10.95 -0.36 -11.43
N LYS A 83 11.68 0.77 -11.38
CA LYS A 83 13.12 0.76 -11.62
C LYS A 83 13.85 0.16 -10.41
N PRO A 84 15.05 -0.41 -10.58
CA PRO A 84 15.84 -0.91 -9.46
C PRO A 84 16.00 0.13 -8.34
N GLY A 85 15.67 -0.29 -7.11
CA GLY A 85 15.73 0.53 -5.90
C GLY A 85 14.48 1.37 -5.60
N GLU A 86 13.46 1.36 -6.47
CA GLU A 86 12.17 1.97 -6.17
C GLU A 86 11.34 1.10 -5.22
N VAL A 87 10.51 1.75 -4.39
CA VAL A 87 9.66 1.10 -3.40
C VAL A 87 8.27 1.70 -3.49
N ALA A 88 7.23 0.88 -3.34
CA ALA A 88 5.86 1.37 -3.33
C ALA A 88 4.95 0.58 -2.39
N LEU A 89 4.02 1.28 -1.75
CA LEU A 89 2.84 0.73 -1.08
C LEU A 89 1.63 0.96 -1.98
N TYR A 90 0.73 -0.02 -2.09
CA TYR A 90 -0.38 0.03 -3.05
C TYR A 90 -1.57 -0.81 -2.61
N THR A 91 -2.75 -0.50 -3.16
CA THR A 91 -4.01 -1.24 -2.99
C THR A 91 -4.46 -1.89 -4.29
N ASP A 92 -5.44 -2.78 -4.22
CA ASP A 92 -6.12 -3.38 -5.38
C ASP A 92 -6.96 -2.36 -6.18
N GLU A 93 -7.40 -1.29 -5.53
CA GLU A 93 -8.18 -0.19 -6.12
C GLU A 93 -7.33 0.81 -6.93
N GLY A 94 -6.00 0.68 -6.86
CA GLY A 94 -5.06 1.49 -7.64
C GLY A 94 -4.42 2.65 -6.89
N ASP A 95 -4.70 2.82 -5.59
CA ASP A 95 -3.97 3.79 -4.76
C ASP A 95 -2.50 3.36 -4.62
N LYS A 96 -1.59 4.32 -4.57
CA LYS A 96 -0.19 4.05 -4.26
C LYS A 96 0.56 5.23 -3.67
N ILE A 97 1.56 4.90 -2.86
CA ILE A 97 2.66 5.77 -2.45
C ILE A 97 3.94 5.19 -3.05
N HIS A 98 4.57 5.90 -3.98
CA HIS A 98 5.71 5.42 -4.77
C HIS A 98 6.94 6.29 -4.55
N PHE A 99 7.97 5.69 -3.96
CA PHE A 99 9.32 6.25 -3.82
C PHE A 99 10.14 5.96 -5.09
N GLU A 100 10.22 6.96 -5.96
CA GLU A 100 10.88 6.90 -7.27
C GLU A 100 12.37 7.23 -7.19
N ARG A 101 13.12 7.00 -8.28
CA ARG A 101 14.48 7.54 -8.44
C ARG A 101 14.45 9.07 -8.53
N GLY A 102 15.56 9.71 -8.13
CA GLY A 102 15.67 11.17 -8.12
C GLY A 102 15.07 11.86 -6.89
N ARG A 103 14.84 11.12 -5.80
CA ARG A 103 14.23 11.63 -4.54
C ARG A 103 12.82 12.19 -4.76
N LYS A 104 12.03 11.48 -5.56
CA LYS A 104 10.65 11.84 -5.88
C LYS A 104 9.69 10.89 -5.19
N LEU A 105 8.64 11.46 -4.59
CA LEU A 105 7.51 10.74 -4.03
C LEU A 105 6.28 11.07 -4.87
N THR A 106 5.55 10.04 -5.31
CA THR A 106 4.26 10.20 -5.97
C THR A 106 3.18 9.51 -5.14
N VAL A 107 2.13 10.25 -4.79
CA VAL A 107 0.91 9.73 -4.16
C VAL A 107 -0.20 9.75 -5.21
N VAL A 108 -0.80 8.59 -5.49
CA VAL A 108 -1.96 8.45 -6.38
C VAL A 108 -3.11 7.92 -5.56
N THR A 109 -4.23 8.64 -5.55
CA THR A 109 -5.47 8.21 -4.88
C THR A 109 -6.66 8.98 -5.43
N ALA A 110 -7.87 8.45 -5.22
CA ALA A 110 -9.11 9.16 -5.52
C ALA A 110 -9.38 10.33 -4.55
N THR A 111 -9.08 10.15 -3.26
CA THR A 111 -9.32 11.16 -2.21
C THR A 111 -8.11 11.26 -1.29
N LEU A 112 -7.45 12.42 -1.25
CA LEU A 112 -6.35 12.70 -0.35
C LEU A 112 -6.78 13.67 0.77
N THR A 113 -6.76 13.18 2.01
CA THR A 113 -7.04 13.98 3.21
C THR A 113 -5.79 14.08 4.07
N ILE A 114 -5.35 15.31 4.39
CA ILE A 114 -4.22 15.59 5.28
C ILE A 114 -4.76 16.31 6.51
N GLN A 115 -4.59 15.72 7.70
CA GLN A 115 -5.02 16.30 8.97
C GLN A 115 -3.82 16.39 9.91
N ALA A 116 -3.59 17.58 10.48
CA ALA A 116 -2.60 17.83 11.51
C ALA A 116 -3.20 18.74 12.58
N THR A 117 -2.93 18.46 13.85
CA THR A 117 -3.46 19.26 14.97
C THR A 117 -2.71 20.56 15.19
N ASP A 118 -1.41 20.56 14.89
CA ASP A 118 -0.51 21.66 15.23
C ASP A 118 -0.22 22.52 14.00
N SER A 119 0.41 21.96 12.97
CA SER A 119 0.65 22.67 11.70
C SER A 119 0.87 21.73 10.52
N VAL A 120 0.64 22.24 9.31
CA VAL A 120 1.10 21.65 8.05
C VAL A 120 2.05 22.65 7.42
N ASP A 121 3.31 22.27 7.23
CA ASP A 121 4.34 23.09 6.58
C ASP A 121 4.71 22.50 5.21
N ILE A 122 4.60 23.30 4.15
CA ILE A 122 4.89 22.92 2.77
C ILE A 122 5.97 23.84 2.22
N GLN A 123 7.22 23.38 2.25
CA GLN A 123 8.37 24.15 1.80
C GLN A 123 8.78 23.74 0.39
N SER A 124 8.47 24.59 -0.57
CA SER A 124 8.84 24.42 -1.97
C SER A 124 8.83 25.78 -2.67
N PRO A 125 9.64 25.98 -3.73
CA PRO A 125 9.56 27.19 -4.55
C PRO A 125 8.20 27.33 -5.27
N GLU A 126 7.52 26.21 -5.53
CA GLU A 126 6.30 26.14 -6.35
C GLU A 126 5.28 25.18 -5.72
N LEU A 127 4.03 25.63 -5.62
CA LEU A 127 2.89 24.81 -5.21
C LEU A 127 1.77 25.01 -6.24
N THR A 128 1.29 23.94 -6.87
CA THR A 128 0.30 24.05 -7.95
C THR A 128 -1.00 23.29 -7.66
N HIS A 129 -2.12 23.84 -8.15
CA HIS A 129 -3.42 23.18 -8.20
C HIS A 129 -3.92 23.18 -9.66
N ASN A 130 -4.07 21.99 -10.25
CA ASN A 130 -4.43 21.82 -11.67
C ASN A 130 -3.55 22.65 -12.63
N GLY A 131 -2.26 22.78 -12.31
CA GLY A 131 -1.28 23.52 -13.11
C GLY A 131 -1.18 25.02 -12.81
N VAL A 132 -2.03 25.57 -11.93
CA VAL A 132 -1.98 26.99 -11.51
C VAL A 132 -1.13 27.11 -10.24
N ASN A 133 -0.17 28.06 -10.20
CA ASN A 133 0.62 28.33 -9.01
C ASN A 133 -0.26 28.99 -7.93
N ILE A 134 -0.30 28.38 -6.74
CA ILE A 134 -1.01 28.84 -5.54
C ILE A 134 -0.04 29.06 -4.36
N GLY A 135 1.26 29.07 -4.63
CA GLY A 135 2.34 29.32 -3.67
C GLY A 135 2.54 30.81 -3.37
N SER A 136 3.71 31.12 -2.81
CA SER A 136 4.04 32.47 -2.32
C SER A 136 4.10 33.55 -3.40
N THR A 137 4.29 33.15 -4.66
CA THR A 137 4.40 34.03 -5.82
C THR A 137 3.14 34.10 -6.67
N HIS A 138 2.00 33.54 -6.22
CA HIS A 138 0.76 33.59 -7.00
C HIS A 138 0.36 35.05 -7.30
N GLY A 139 -0.18 35.29 -8.49
CA GLY A 139 -0.54 36.62 -8.96
C GLY A 139 -1.87 36.66 -9.70
N HIS A 140 -2.34 37.88 -9.98
CA HIS A 140 -3.53 38.15 -10.78
C HIS A 140 -3.22 39.21 -11.84
N GLY A 141 -3.77 39.03 -13.05
CA GLY A 141 -3.72 40.01 -14.13
C GLY A 141 -4.89 41.00 -14.11
N GLY A 142 -4.83 42.01 -15.00
CA GLY A 142 -5.99 42.87 -15.29
C GLY A 142 -6.45 43.76 -14.14
N VAL A 143 -5.53 44.17 -13.26
CA VAL A 143 -5.86 45.03 -12.11
C VAL A 143 -6.20 46.43 -12.61
N VAL A 144 -7.48 46.78 -12.61
CA VAL A 144 -7.96 48.15 -12.83
C VAL A 144 -8.15 48.82 -11.48
N LYS A 145 -7.71 50.07 -11.34
CA LYS A 145 -7.90 50.85 -10.12
C LYS A 145 -9.39 51.13 -9.92
N GLY A 146 -10.01 50.54 -8.90
CA GLY A 146 -11.44 50.68 -8.63
C GLY A 146 -11.96 49.59 -7.71
N GLY A 147 -13.29 49.40 -7.69
CA GLY A 147 -13.96 48.34 -6.92
C GLY A 147 -14.20 47.04 -7.71
N ASP A 148 -13.66 46.93 -8.93
CA ASP A 148 -13.85 45.78 -9.79
C ASP A 148 -13.05 44.56 -9.31
N ARG A 149 -13.50 43.36 -9.68
CA ARG A 149 -12.73 42.12 -9.44
C ARG A 149 -11.51 42.07 -10.36
N THR A 150 -10.39 41.59 -9.84
CA THR A 150 -9.20 41.30 -10.65
C THR A 150 -9.46 40.17 -11.65
N GLY A 151 -8.57 40.00 -12.63
CA GLY A 151 -8.58 38.84 -13.51
C GLY A 151 -8.30 37.54 -12.75
N GLY A 152 -8.45 36.40 -13.44
CA GLY A 152 -8.10 35.09 -12.88
C GLY A 152 -6.62 34.99 -12.47
N PRO A 153 -6.27 33.96 -11.69
CA PRO A 153 -4.87 33.67 -11.35
C PRO A 153 -4.01 33.52 -12.60
N ILE A 154 -2.78 34.03 -12.56
CA ILE A 154 -1.76 33.88 -13.60
C ILE A 154 -0.63 32.96 -13.14
#